data_AF-A0A9P5S4V1-F1
#
_entry.id   AF-A0A9P5S4V1-F1
#
_cell.length_a   1.000
_cell.length_b   1.000
_cell.length_c   1.000
_cell.angle_alpha   90.00
_cell.angle_beta   90.00
_cell.angle_gamma   90.00
#
_symmetry.space_group_name_H-M   'P 1'
#
loop_
_entity.id
_entity.type
_entity.pdbx_description
1 polymer ?
#
loop_
_entity_poly.entity_id
_entity_poly.type
_entity_poly.pdbx_seq_one_letter_code
_entity_poly.pdbx_strand_id
1 'polypeptide(L)' 'VLAQIALWTDIESYPLGVHMLPKKLDEEVASSHLAKIGVKLTKLTPTQAEYLGLSAEGPFKPEHYRY' A
#
# COMPACT_ATOMS: atom_id res chain seq x y z
N VAL A 1 9.14 -11.46 -0.24
CA VAL A 1 10.41 -10.77 -0.59
C VAL A 1 10.51 -9.40 0.10
N LEU A 2 9.51 -8.52 -0.03
CA LEU A 2 9.57 -7.16 0.56
C LEU A 2 9.85 -7.13 2.07
N ALA A 3 9.24 -8.02 2.86
CA ALA A 3 9.52 -8.11 4.30
C ALA A 3 10.99 -8.46 4.61
N GLN A 4 11.61 -9.33 3.81
CA GLN A 4 13.01 -9.69 3.98
C GLN A 4 13.93 -8.50 3.64
N ILE A 5 13.60 -7.74 2.60
CA ILE A 5 14.33 -6.52 2.25
C ILE A 5 14.21 -5.50 3.38
N ALA A 6 13.00 -5.22 3.86
CA ALA A 6 12.76 -4.24 4.93
C ALA A 6 13.52 -4.61 6.22
N LEU A 7 13.45 -5.87 6.65
CA LEU A 7 14.19 -6.35 7.82
C LEU A 7 15.69 -6.35 7.61
N TRP A 8 16.19 -6.47 6.38
CA TRP A 8 17.63 -6.44 6.11
C TRP A 8 18.18 -5.00 6.06
N THR A 9 17.43 -4.07 5.47
CA THR A 9 17.91 -2.71 5.21
C THR A 9 17.60 -1.71 6.34
N ASP A 10 16.60 -2.01 7.18
CA ASP A 10 16.07 -1.06 8.17
C ASP A 10 15.71 -1.76 9.49
N ILE A 11 16.69 -2.46 10.08
CA ILE A 11 16.49 -3.25 11.31
C ILE A 11 16.02 -2.38 12.48
N GLU A 12 16.50 -1.13 12.57
CA GLU A 12 16.22 -0.23 13.70
C GLU A 12 14.73 0.11 13.83
N SER A 13 14.01 0.16 12.70
CA SER A 13 12.56 0.42 12.67
C SER A 13 11.71 -0.77 13.15
N TYR A 14 12.31 -1.94 13.38
CA TYR A 14 11.63 -3.17 13.80
C TYR A 14 12.20 -3.71 15.12
N PRO A 15 11.81 -3.13 16.28
CA PRO A 15 12.15 -3.69 17.59
C PRO A 15 11.55 -5.09 17.76
N LEU A 16 11.99 -5.85 18.77
CA LEU A 16 11.49 -7.20 19.01
C LEU A 16 9.95 -7.21 19.15
N GLY A 17 9.28 -7.90 18.22
CA GLY A 17 7.83 -7.94 18.15
C GLY A 17 7.34 -8.47 16.80
N VAL A 18 6.01 -8.52 16.63
CA VAL A 18 5.38 -8.85 15.35
C VAL A 18 4.96 -7.55 14.68
N HIS A 19 5.43 -7.36 13.45
CA HIS A 19 5.20 -6.15 12.65
C HIS A 19 4.48 -6.49 11.35
N MET A 20 3.74 -5.53 10.85
CA MET A 20 3.06 -5.61 9.55
C MET A 20 3.73 -4.66 8.57
N LEU A 21 3.77 -5.04 7.28
CA LEU A 21 4.24 -4.12 6.25
C LEU A 21 3.26 -2.94 6.08
N PRO A 22 3.75 -1.75 5.72
CA PRO A 22 2.90 -0.61 5.42
C PRO A 22 1.87 -0.92 4.33
N LYS A 23 0.64 -0.43 4.48
CA LYS A 23 -0.48 -0.66 3.54
C LYS A 23 -0.15 -0.26 2.10
N LYS A 24 0.71 0.76 1.91
CA LYS A 24 1.16 1.17 0.57
C LYS A 24 1.90 0.05 -0.19
N LEU A 25 2.74 -0.73 0.50
CA LEU A 25 3.42 -1.87 -0.13
C LEU A 25 2.43 -2.98 -0.49
N ASP A 26 1.37 -3.17 0.30
CA ASP A 26 0.31 -4.12 -0.01
C ASP A 26 -0.47 -3.70 -1.28
N GLU A 27 -0.79 -2.41 -1.41
CA GLU A 27 -1.41 -1.84 -2.61
C GLU A 27 -0.52 -1.95 -3.86
N GLU A 28 0.79 -1.76 -3.72
CA GLU A 28 1.76 -1.94 -4.81
C GLU A 28 1.86 -3.39 -5.29
N VAL A 29 1.83 -4.34 -4.34
CA VAL A 29 1.78 -5.78 -4.65
C VAL A 29 0.49 -6.09 -5.40
N ALA A 30 -0.67 -5.64 -4.91
CA ALA A 30 -1.95 -5.86 -5.59
C ALA A 30 -1.94 -5.29 -7.01
N SER A 31 -1.52 -4.03 -7.18
CA SER A 31 -1.44 -3.33 -8.47
C SER A 31 -0.59 -4.08 -9.50
N SER A 32 0.55 -4.63 -9.08
CA SER A 32 1.47 -5.38 -9.95
C SER A 32 0.85 -6.64 -10.56
N HIS A 33 -0.16 -7.23 -9.91
CA HIS A 33 -0.84 -8.44 -10.41
C HIS A 33 -1.99 -8.12 -11.38
N LEU A 34 -2.55 -6.91 -11.35
CA LEU A 34 -3.77 -6.55 -12.09
C LEU A 34 -3.60 -6.63 -13.61
N ALA A 35 -2.42 -6.26 -14.12
CA ALA A 35 -2.13 -6.32 -15.55
C ALA A 35 -2.24 -7.75 -16.10
N LYS A 36 -1.88 -8.76 -15.30
CA LYS A 36 -1.93 -10.17 -15.72
C LYS A 36 -3.35 -10.68 -15.90
N ILE A 37 -4.30 -10.14 -15.14
CA ILE A 37 -5.73 -10.49 -15.20
C ILE A 37 -6.55 -9.49 -16.02
N GLY A 38 -5.90 -8.58 -16.75
CA GLY A 38 -6.56 -7.63 -17.65
C GLY A 38 -7.38 -6.55 -16.96
N VAL A 39 -7.18 -6.34 -15.65
CA VAL A 39 -7.91 -5.34 -14.87
C VAL A 39 -7.36 -3.94 -15.18
N LYS A 40 -8.27 -2.98 -15.35
CA LYS A 40 -7.94 -1.55 -15.50
C LYS A 40 -8.40 -0.80 -14.25
N LEU A 41 -7.46 -0.23 -13.51
CA LEU A 41 -7.78 0.62 -12.37
C LEU A 41 -8.22 2.02 -12.83
N THR A 42 -9.29 2.51 -12.21
CA THR A 42 -9.66 3.93 -12.30
C THR A 42 -8.70 4.77 -11.47
N LYS A 43 -8.31 5.92 -11.99
CA LYS A 43 -7.49 6.90 -11.27
C LYS A 43 -8.37 8.01 -10.70
N LEU A 44 -8.14 8.36 -9.44
CA LEU A 44 -8.80 9.51 -8.82
C LEU A 44 -8.36 10.80 -9.52
N THR A 45 -9.30 11.70 -9.76
CA THR A 45 -8.97 13.08 -10.13
C THR A 45 -8.48 13.84 -8.90
N PRO A 46 -7.74 14.95 -9.06
CA PRO A 46 -7.30 15.77 -7.93
C PRO A 46 -8.45 16.19 -7.01
N THR A 47 -9.59 16.59 -7.58
CA THR A 47 -10.80 16.97 -6.84
C THR A 47 -11.41 15.80 -6.06
N GLN A 48 -11.39 14.59 -6.62
CA GLN A 48 -11.88 13.40 -5.91
C GLN A 48 -10.96 13.00 -4.76
N ALA A 49 -9.64 13.08 -4.97
CA ALA A 49 -8.64 12.79 -3.95
C ALA A 49 -8.76 13.77 -2.77
N GLU A 50 -8.87 15.07 -3.06
CA GLU A 50 -9.11 16.12 -2.07
C GLU A 50 -10.44 15.91 -1.32
N TYR A 51 -11.53 15.61 -2.04
CA TYR A 51 -12.83 15.34 -1.44
C TYR A 51 -12.81 14.16 -0.46
N LEU A 52 -12.03 13.12 -0.77
CA LEU A 52 -11.87 11.94 0.09
C LEU A 52 -10.81 12.14 1.18
N GLY A 53 -10.02 13.22 1.14
CA GLY A 53 -8.88 13.42 2.02
C GLY A 53 -7.77 12.39 1.83
N LEU A 54 -7.61 11.87 0.61
CA LEU A 54 -6.64 10.82 0.26
C LEU A 54 -5.65 11.34 -0.78
N SER A 55 -4.46 10.73 -0.84
CA SER A 55 -3.58 10.90 -1.99
C SER A 55 -4.14 10.16 -3.21
N ALA A 56 -3.95 10.71 -4.41
CA ALA A 56 -4.30 10.03 -5.66
C ALA A 56 -3.50 8.73 -5.88
N GLU A 57 -2.40 8.56 -5.17
CA GLU A 57 -1.51 7.38 -5.20
C GLU A 57 -1.69 6.46 -3.98
N GLY A 58 -2.67 6.74 -3.11
CA GLY A 58 -2.92 5.99 -1.89
C GLY A 58 -1.98 6.35 -0.72
N PRO A 59 -2.08 5.63 0.42
CA PRO A 59 -2.97 4.51 0.65
C PRO A 59 -4.45 4.90 0.61
N PHE A 60 -5.28 4.07 -0.03
CA PHE A 60 -6.68 4.41 -0.33
C PHE A 60 -7.66 4.05 0.78
N LYS A 61 -7.18 3.46 1.87
CA LYS A 61 -7.98 2.97 2.99
C LYS A 61 -7.28 3.20 4.33
N PRO A 62 -8.04 3.47 5.40
CA PRO A 62 -7.47 3.63 6.74
C PRO A 62 -6.93 2.29 7.26
N GLU A 63 -6.11 2.34 8.29
CA GLU A 63 -5.35 1.18 8.79
C GLU A 63 -6.24 0.06 9.34
N HIS A 64 -7.33 0.40 10.03
CA HIS A 64 -8.29 -0.56 10.60
C HIS A 64 -9.26 -1.16 9.56
N TYR A 65 -9.12 -0.79 8.29
CA TYR A 65 -9.99 -1.27 7.22
C TYR A 65 -9.70 -2.74 6.91
N ARG A 66 -10.76 -3.54 6.79
CA ARG A 66 -10.64 -5.00 6.74
C ARG A 66 -10.24 -5.58 5.38
N TYR A 67 -10.44 -4.84 4.27
CA TYR A 67 -10.02 -5.21 2.90
C TYR A 67 -9.90 -4.00 1.98
#